data_AF-A0A960QPB7-F1
#
_entry.id   AF-A0A960QPB7-F1
#
_cell.length_a   1.000
_cell.length_b   1.000
_cell.length_c   1.000
_cell.angle_alpha   90.00
_cell.angle_beta   90.00
_cell.angle_gamma   90.00
#
_symmetry.space_group_name_H-M   'P 1'
#
loop_
_entity.id
_entity.type
_entity.pdbx_description
1 polymer ?
#
loop_
_entity_poly.entity_id
_entity_poly.type
_entity_poly.pdbx_seq_one_letter_code
_entity_poly.pdbx_strand_id
1 'polypeptide(L)'
;MLYDIRFEKAMEMLNTQLQQMKSELAEVEELTLKGDKRKMMNRMQRIYQQLEEMVERYSKSHEHDDFNSVCRMMEVLQPSFVLNYNEICYDRGLELLNKTLDEMAEELEELELMGLTGVKEEKLKLMEEIYEDLFSEVDNYAHSHDHEDFERALQKIEQQKPEFTLTYRSLRS
;
A
#
# COMPACT_ATOMS: atom_id res chain seq x y z
N MET A 1 -4.05 -36.11 -20.89
CA MET A 1 -2.61 -35.82 -20.73
C MET A 1 -2.23 -34.39 -21.13
N LEU A 2 -2.26 -33.97 -22.41
CA LEU A 2 -1.90 -32.57 -22.78
C LEU A 2 -2.92 -31.49 -22.38
N TYR A 3 -4.16 -31.88 -22.07
CA TYR A 3 -5.19 -30.99 -21.53
C TYR A 3 -5.09 -30.85 -20.00
N ASP A 4 -4.72 -31.92 -19.29
CA ASP A 4 -4.53 -31.92 -17.82
C ASP A 4 -3.37 -31.02 -17.37
N ILE A 5 -2.24 -31.02 -18.10
CA ILE A 5 -1.06 -30.18 -17.78
C ILE A 5 -1.36 -28.68 -17.94
N ARG A 6 -2.25 -28.31 -18.88
CA ARG A 6 -2.66 -26.91 -19.08
C ARG A 6 -3.66 -26.46 -18.02
N PHE A 7 -4.46 -27.39 -17.50
CA PHE A 7 -5.44 -27.17 -16.45
C PHE A 7 -4.78 -26.92 -15.08
N GLU A 8 -3.84 -27.78 -14.66
CA GLU A 8 -3.16 -27.65 -13.37
C GLU A 8 -2.44 -26.30 -13.27
N LYS A 9 -1.74 -25.92 -14.35
CA LYS A 9 -1.05 -24.64 -14.44
C LYS A 9 -2.00 -23.44 -14.37
N ALA A 10 -3.17 -23.53 -14.98
CA ALA A 10 -4.16 -22.45 -14.93
C ALA A 10 -4.77 -22.30 -13.53
N MET A 11 -5.04 -23.41 -12.84
CA MET A 11 -5.49 -23.40 -11.45
C MET A 11 -4.44 -22.86 -10.49
N GLU A 12 -3.17 -23.21 -10.71
CA GLU A 12 -2.04 -22.67 -9.97
C GLU A 12 -1.97 -21.13 -10.13
N MET A 13 -2.16 -20.62 -11.34
CA MET A 13 -2.20 -19.18 -11.61
C MET A 13 -3.39 -18.49 -10.92
N LEU A 14 -4.60 -19.07 -11.00
CA LEU A 14 -5.79 -18.53 -10.33
C LEU A 14 -5.63 -18.52 -8.80
N ASN A 15 -5.09 -19.59 -8.24
CA ASN A 15 -4.82 -19.68 -6.81
C ASN A 15 -3.76 -18.66 -6.38
N THR A 16 -2.70 -18.47 -7.18
CA THR A 16 -1.67 -17.46 -6.90
C THR A 16 -2.28 -16.05 -6.87
N GLN A 17 -3.11 -15.72 -7.85
CA GLN A 17 -3.82 -14.43 -7.90
C GLN A 17 -4.75 -14.24 -6.70
N LEU A 18 -5.53 -15.27 -6.33
CA LEU A 18 -6.36 -15.20 -5.13
C LEU A 18 -5.55 -15.02 -3.84
N GLN A 19 -4.40 -15.69 -3.71
CA GLN A 19 -3.54 -15.49 -2.53
C GLN A 19 -2.97 -14.06 -2.47
N GLN A 20 -2.59 -13.47 -3.61
CA GLN A 20 -2.15 -12.08 -3.68
C GLN A 20 -3.25 -11.13 -3.21
N MET A 21 -4.46 -11.24 -3.78
CA MET A 21 -5.63 -10.44 -3.37
C MET A 21 -5.98 -10.63 -1.89
N LYS A 22 -5.79 -11.84 -1.35
CA LYS A 22 -6.01 -12.11 0.08
C LYS A 22 -5.01 -11.37 0.96
N SER A 23 -3.74 -11.35 0.56
CA SER A 23 -2.68 -10.60 1.26
C SER A 23 -2.98 -9.11 1.26
N GLU A 24 -3.28 -8.55 0.09
CA GLU A 24 -3.65 -7.14 -0.09
C GLU A 24 -4.86 -6.74 0.77
N LEU A 25 -5.85 -7.62 0.92
CA LEU A 25 -6.99 -7.38 1.82
C LEU A 25 -6.59 -7.36 3.29
N ALA A 26 -5.70 -8.26 3.71
CA ALA A 26 -5.26 -8.32 5.11
C ALA A 26 -4.54 -7.03 5.51
N GLU A 27 -3.67 -6.50 4.65
CA GLU A 27 -2.99 -5.21 4.86
C GLU A 27 -3.99 -4.06 5.00
N VAL A 28 -4.97 -3.99 4.10
CA VAL A 28 -6.01 -2.96 4.13
C VAL A 28 -6.90 -3.09 5.39
N GLU A 29 -7.12 -4.30 5.90
CA GLU A 29 -7.86 -4.55 7.14
C GLU A 29 -7.13 -4.05 8.39
N GLU A 30 -5.79 -4.07 8.39
CA GLU A 30 -4.96 -3.49 9.46
C GLU A 30 -5.04 -1.96 9.49
N LEU A 31 -5.44 -1.32 8.39
CA LEU A 31 -5.65 0.12 8.32
C LEU A 31 -6.93 0.54 9.05
N THR A 32 -6.85 1.61 9.84
CA THR A 32 -8.02 2.21 10.51
C THR A 32 -8.83 3.06 9.53
N LEU A 33 -9.51 2.42 8.58
CA LEU A 33 -10.27 3.09 7.52
C LEU A 33 -11.61 3.66 8.01
N LYS A 34 -11.99 4.83 7.51
CA LYS A 34 -13.27 5.49 7.77
C LYS A 34 -13.95 5.93 6.48
N GLY A 35 -15.25 6.21 6.56
CA GLY A 35 -16.01 6.80 5.46
C GLY A 35 -15.99 5.96 4.17
N ASP A 36 -15.66 6.58 3.05
CA ASP A 36 -15.68 5.95 1.73
C ASP A 36 -14.59 4.90 1.55
N LYS A 37 -13.45 5.02 2.23
CA LYS A 37 -12.38 4.00 2.20
C LYS A 37 -12.81 2.69 2.86
N ARG A 38 -13.57 2.77 3.96
CA ARG A 38 -14.18 1.57 4.55
C ARG A 38 -15.19 0.92 3.60
N LYS A 39 -15.93 1.70 2.80
CA LYS A 39 -16.83 1.17 1.77
C LYS A 39 -16.05 0.51 0.63
N MET A 40 -14.92 1.08 0.21
CA MET A 40 -14.02 0.50 -0.80
C MET A 40 -13.44 -0.84 -0.33
N MET A 41 -12.89 -0.90 0.89
CA MET A 41 -12.42 -2.17 1.48
C MET A 41 -13.53 -3.23 1.51
N ASN A 42 -14.74 -2.87 1.97
CA ASN A 42 -15.88 -3.80 1.94
C ASN A 42 -16.23 -4.28 0.52
N ARG A 43 -16.02 -3.43 -0.51
CA ARG A 43 -16.23 -3.81 -1.91
C ARG A 43 -15.12 -4.75 -2.40
N MET A 44 -13.87 -4.50 -2.03
CA MET A 44 -12.74 -5.39 -2.30
C MET A 44 -12.97 -6.78 -1.68
N GLN A 45 -13.41 -6.83 -0.42
CA GLN A 45 -13.76 -8.09 0.26
C GLN A 45 -14.84 -8.88 -0.50
N ARG A 46 -15.89 -8.20 -0.99
CA ARG A 46 -16.93 -8.85 -1.80
C ARG A 46 -16.41 -9.38 -3.13
N ILE A 47 -15.54 -8.62 -3.81
CA ILE A 47 -14.90 -9.05 -5.06
C ILE A 47 -14.07 -10.31 -4.81
N TYR A 48 -13.24 -10.30 -3.76
CA TYR A 48 -12.44 -11.44 -3.36
C TYR A 48 -13.31 -12.68 -3.07
N GLN A 49 -14.34 -12.54 -2.23
CA GLN A 49 -15.26 -13.63 -1.89
C GLN A 49 -15.95 -14.20 -3.14
N GLN A 50 -16.39 -13.35 -4.06
CA GLN A 50 -17.01 -13.78 -5.31
C GLN A 50 -16.04 -14.62 -6.17
N LEU A 51 -14.78 -14.18 -6.30
CA LEU A 51 -13.77 -14.91 -7.06
C LEU A 51 -13.36 -16.22 -6.37
N GLU A 52 -13.23 -16.21 -5.05
CA GLU A 52 -12.94 -17.39 -4.23
C GLU A 52 -14.03 -18.47 -4.39
N GLU A 53 -15.31 -18.09 -4.26
CA GLU A 53 -16.45 -18.98 -4.46
C GLU A 53 -16.53 -19.54 -5.90
N MET A 54 -16.13 -18.75 -6.90
CA MET A 54 -16.09 -19.21 -8.29
C MET A 54 -14.98 -20.23 -8.51
N VAL A 55 -13.78 -19.98 -7.98
CA VAL A 55 -12.64 -20.92 -8.05
C VAL A 55 -12.96 -22.19 -7.26
N GLU A 56 -13.62 -22.10 -6.10
CA GLU A 56 -14.03 -23.27 -5.32
C GLU A 56 -15.10 -24.11 -6.02
N ARG A 57 -16.08 -23.47 -6.67
CA ARG A 57 -17.08 -24.20 -7.47
C ARG A 57 -16.43 -24.97 -8.61
N TYR A 58 -15.53 -24.31 -9.33
CA TYR A 58 -14.79 -24.95 -10.41
C TYR A 58 -13.88 -26.09 -9.93
N SER A 59 -13.22 -25.94 -8.78
CA SER A 59 -12.38 -27.00 -8.22
C SER A 59 -13.16 -28.25 -7.83
N LYS A 60 -14.49 -28.14 -7.64
CA LYS A 60 -15.41 -29.25 -7.35
C LYS A 60 -16.10 -29.81 -8.59
N SER A 61 -16.43 -28.98 -9.59
CA SER A 61 -17.17 -29.41 -10.79
C SER A 61 -16.27 -29.93 -11.91
N HIS A 62 -15.05 -29.36 -12.04
CA HIS A 62 -14.14 -29.58 -13.18
C HIS A 62 -14.78 -29.33 -14.56
N GLU A 63 -15.86 -28.55 -14.61
CA GLU A 63 -16.52 -28.19 -15.87
C GLU A 63 -15.79 -27.05 -16.56
N HIS A 64 -15.49 -27.21 -17.85
CA HIS A 64 -14.78 -26.19 -18.64
C HIS A 64 -15.55 -24.86 -18.75
N ASP A 65 -16.88 -24.89 -18.65
CA ASP A 65 -17.71 -23.68 -18.69
C ASP A 65 -17.56 -22.85 -17.40
N ASP A 66 -17.42 -23.51 -16.25
CA ASP A 66 -17.13 -22.86 -14.97
C ASP A 66 -15.75 -22.19 -14.98
N PHE A 67 -14.74 -22.86 -15.56
CA PHE A 67 -13.40 -22.29 -15.73
C PHE A 67 -13.40 -21.00 -16.54
N ASN A 68 -14.04 -21.02 -17.72
CA ASN A 68 -14.10 -19.87 -18.61
C ASN A 68 -14.86 -18.71 -17.95
N SER A 69 -15.88 -19.01 -17.14
CA SER A 69 -16.60 -18.03 -16.34
C SER A 69 -15.69 -17.37 -15.30
N VAL A 70 -14.89 -18.17 -14.57
CA VAL A 70 -13.89 -17.69 -13.61
C VAL A 70 -12.87 -16.77 -14.27
N CYS A 71 -12.25 -17.19 -15.38
CA CYS A 71 -11.26 -16.38 -16.08
C CYS A 71 -11.81 -15.03 -16.53
N ARG A 72 -13.00 -15.02 -17.16
CA ARG A 72 -13.64 -13.77 -17.61
C ARG A 72 -14.00 -12.86 -16.45
N MET A 73 -14.46 -13.42 -15.33
CA MET A 73 -14.81 -12.61 -14.17
C MET A 73 -13.56 -12.03 -13.51
N MET A 74 -12.47 -12.80 -13.46
CA MET A 74 -11.18 -12.32 -12.96
C MET A 74 -10.62 -11.18 -13.82
N GLU A 75 -10.67 -11.31 -15.15
CA GLU A 75 -10.29 -10.24 -16.09
C GLU A 75 -11.07 -8.94 -15.87
N VAL A 76 -12.33 -9.02 -15.45
CA VAL A 76 -13.19 -7.86 -15.21
C VAL A 76 -13.01 -7.27 -13.81
N LEU A 77 -12.90 -8.12 -12.79
CA LEU A 77 -12.92 -7.69 -11.39
C LEU A 77 -11.54 -7.37 -10.83
N GLN A 78 -10.48 -8.04 -11.29
CA GLN A 78 -9.11 -7.82 -10.81
C GLN A 78 -8.66 -6.35 -11.00
N PRO A 79 -8.86 -5.70 -12.16
CA PRO A 79 -8.45 -4.30 -12.31
C PRO A 79 -9.16 -3.37 -11.32
N SER A 80 -10.45 -3.62 -11.06
CA SER A 80 -11.20 -2.85 -10.06
C SER A 80 -10.68 -3.06 -8.64
N PHE A 81 -10.23 -4.28 -8.32
CA PHE A 81 -9.65 -4.59 -7.03
C PHE A 81 -8.30 -3.87 -6.84
N VAL A 82 -7.40 -3.99 -7.81
CA VAL A 82 -6.07 -3.36 -7.80
C VAL A 82 -6.19 -1.83 -7.72
N LEU A 83 -7.11 -1.23 -8.48
CA LEU A 83 -7.33 0.22 -8.40
C LEU A 83 -7.80 0.66 -7.01
N ASN A 84 -8.73 -0.08 -6.39
CA ASN A 84 -9.20 0.26 -5.04
C ASN A 84 -8.10 0.07 -3.99
N TYR A 85 -7.30 -0.99 -4.10
CA TYR A 85 -6.13 -1.21 -3.24
C TYR A 85 -5.17 -0.03 -3.35
N ASN A 86 -4.78 0.33 -4.59
CA ASN A 86 -3.84 1.42 -4.84
C ASN A 86 -4.36 2.77 -4.32
N GLU A 87 -5.65 3.04 -4.48
CA GLU A 87 -6.25 4.28 -3.99
C GLU A 87 -6.28 4.36 -2.45
N ILE A 88 -6.41 3.24 -1.75
CA ILE A 88 -6.34 3.21 -0.28
C ILE A 88 -4.90 3.42 0.18
N CYS A 89 -3.95 2.74 -0.46
CA CYS A 89 -2.54 2.79 -0.13
C CYS A 89 -1.92 4.17 -0.42
N TYR A 90 -2.26 4.79 -1.54
CA TYR A 90 -1.78 6.13 -1.90
C TYR A 90 -2.22 7.18 -0.87
N ASP A 91 -3.51 7.20 -0.52
CA ASP A 91 -4.03 8.13 0.48
C ASP A 91 -3.39 7.89 1.85
N ARG A 92 -3.11 6.64 2.20
CA ARG A 92 -2.38 6.31 3.43
C ARG A 92 -0.96 6.86 3.42
N GLY A 93 -0.26 6.75 2.28
CA GLY A 93 1.05 7.35 2.09
C GLY A 93 1.03 8.87 2.28
N LEU A 94 0.03 9.55 1.70
CA LEU A 94 -0.16 10.99 1.87
C LEU A 94 -0.47 11.37 3.32
N GLU A 95 -1.30 10.62 4.03
CA GLU A 95 -1.57 10.86 5.46
C GLU A 95 -0.29 10.79 6.30
N LEU A 96 0.55 9.78 6.05
CA LEU A 96 1.80 9.60 6.77
C LEU A 96 2.79 10.71 6.45
N LEU A 97 2.90 11.10 5.17
CA LEU A 97 3.73 12.22 4.74
C LEU A 97 3.31 13.52 5.41
N ASN A 98 2.02 13.87 5.35
CA ASN A 98 1.50 15.09 5.98
C ASN A 98 1.74 15.09 7.50
N LYS A 99 1.50 13.97 8.18
CA LYS A 99 1.79 13.86 9.62
C LYS A 99 3.27 14.09 9.92
N THR A 100 4.15 13.56 9.08
CA THR A 100 5.61 13.71 9.24
C THR A 100 6.01 15.17 9.04
N LEU A 101 5.41 15.87 8.06
CA LEU A 101 5.66 17.29 7.82
C LEU A 101 5.12 18.19 8.94
N ASP A 102 3.97 17.85 9.52
CA ASP A 102 3.42 18.56 10.68
C ASP A 102 4.36 18.43 11.89
N GLU A 103 4.83 17.21 12.20
CA GLU A 103 5.81 16.96 13.28
C GLU A 103 7.12 17.74 13.04
N MET A 104 7.60 17.78 11.80
CA MET A 104 8.79 18.57 11.42
C MET A 104 8.58 20.08 11.61
N ALA A 105 7.40 20.59 11.28
CA ALA A 105 7.07 22.00 11.44
C ALA A 105 7.05 22.41 12.92
N GLU A 106 6.48 21.55 13.80
CA GLU A 106 6.49 21.75 15.25
C GLU A 106 7.92 21.79 15.81
N GLU A 107 8.79 20.86 15.40
CA GLU A 107 10.20 20.85 15.82
C GLU A 107 10.96 22.11 15.40
N LEU A 108 10.70 22.63 14.19
CA LEU A 108 11.33 23.85 13.69
C LEU A 108 10.90 25.10 14.48
N GLU A 109 9.64 25.13 14.92
CA GLU A 109 9.12 26.18 15.80
C GLU A 109 9.78 26.13 17.19
N GLU A 110 9.95 24.93 17.77
CA GLU A 110 10.66 24.77 19.04
C GLU A 110 12.12 25.24 18.97
N LEU A 111 12.84 24.91 17.90
CA LEU A 111 14.22 25.36 17.69
C LEU A 111 14.32 26.88 17.57
N GLU A 112 13.34 27.53 16.94
CA GLU A 112 13.26 28.98 16.85
C GLU A 112 13.03 29.62 18.23
N LEU A 113 12.11 29.06 19.03
CA LEU A 113 11.85 29.51 20.41
C LEU A 113 13.08 29.36 21.31
N MET A 114 13.93 28.37 21.05
CA MET A 114 15.21 28.17 21.74
C MET A 114 16.34 29.07 21.24
N GLY A 115 16.12 29.86 20.18
CA GLY A 115 17.15 30.71 19.57
C GLY A 115 18.24 29.94 18.82
N LEU A 116 17.99 28.68 18.45
CA LEU A 116 18.93 27.80 17.76
C LEU A 116 18.82 27.94 16.23
N THR A 117 18.92 29.16 15.72
CA THR A 117 18.63 29.48 14.31
C THR A 117 19.53 28.75 13.31
N GLY A 118 20.81 28.52 13.64
CA GLY A 118 21.72 27.76 12.78
C GLY A 118 21.33 26.28 12.65
N VAL A 119 20.87 25.66 13.74
CA VAL A 119 20.39 24.26 13.74
C VAL A 119 19.05 24.15 12.98
N LYS A 120 18.20 25.18 13.10
CA LYS A 120 16.95 25.29 12.34
C LYS A 120 17.20 25.31 10.83
N GLU A 121 18.19 26.08 10.37
CA GLU A 121 18.55 26.16 8.94
C GLU A 121 19.10 24.83 8.39
N GLU A 122 19.89 24.10 9.17
CA GLU A 122 20.36 22.77 8.78
C GLU A 122 19.22 21.75 8.72
N LYS A 123 18.31 21.75 9.71
CA LYS A 123 17.12 20.89 9.71
C LYS A 123 16.15 21.22 8.56
N LEU A 124 15.99 22.49 8.21
CA LEU A 124 15.16 22.91 7.06
C LEU A 124 15.66 22.31 5.75
N LYS A 125 16.97 22.31 5.51
CA LYS A 125 17.54 21.70 4.29
C LYS A 125 17.32 20.19 4.24
N LEU A 126 17.54 19.52 5.37
CA LEU A 126 17.28 18.08 5.47
C LEU A 126 15.79 17.75 5.26
N MET A 127 14.89 18.61 5.74
CA MET A 127 13.45 18.50 5.51
C MET A 127 13.09 18.66 4.03
N GLU A 128 13.70 19.62 3.32
CA GLU A 128 13.48 19.81 1.88
C GLU A 128 13.94 18.57 1.07
N GLU A 129 15.13 18.04 1.37
CA GLU A 129 15.65 16.83 0.72
C GLU A 129 14.74 15.61 0.97
N ILE A 130 14.31 15.40 2.21
CA ILE A 130 13.45 14.27 2.58
C ILE A 130 12.04 14.43 2.00
N TYR A 131 11.52 15.66 1.92
CA TYR A 131 10.23 15.90 1.27
C TYR A 131 10.28 15.55 -0.22
N GLU A 132 11.32 15.98 -0.95
CA GLU A 132 11.47 15.67 -2.38
C GLU A 132 11.58 14.16 -2.61
N ASP A 133 12.37 13.45 -1.80
CA ASP A 133 12.53 12.00 -1.88
C ASP A 133 11.23 11.25 -1.56
N LEU A 134 10.56 11.59 -0.44
CA LEU A 134 9.34 10.91 -0.01
C LEU A 134 8.16 11.21 -0.92
N PHE A 135 8.03 12.46 -1.40
CA PHE A 135 6.99 12.82 -2.37
C PHE A 135 7.20 12.09 -3.69
N SER A 136 8.44 12.02 -4.17
CA SER A 136 8.77 11.30 -5.40
C SER A 136 8.45 9.81 -5.29
N GLU A 137 8.65 9.17 -4.15
CA GLU A 137 8.29 7.76 -3.97
C GLU A 137 6.78 7.53 -3.86
N VAL A 138 6.03 8.39 -3.16
CA VAL A 138 4.56 8.32 -3.13
C VAL A 138 3.97 8.58 -4.53
N ASP A 139 4.55 9.50 -5.29
CA ASP A 139 4.15 9.77 -6.68
C ASP A 139 4.53 8.61 -7.61
N ASN A 140 5.75 8.07 -7.49
CA ASN A 140 6.17 6.89 -8.25
C ASN A 140 5.25 5.69 -8.01
N TYR A 141 4.79 5.48 -6.78
CA TYR A 141 3.81 4.45 -6.46
C TYR A 141 2.48 4.64 -7.20
N ALA A 142 1.95 5.88 -7.24
CA ALA A 142 0.73 6.19 -7.98
C ALA A 142 0.84 5.84 -9.48
N HIS A 143 2.07 5.82 -10.00
CA HIS A 143 2.36 5.54 -11.41
C HIS A 143 2.78 4.07 -11.67
N SER A 144 3.42 3.37 -10.72
CA SER A 144 3.98 2.02 -10.95
C SER A 144 2.96 0.89 -10.76
N HIS A 145 1.90 1.09 -9.97
CA HIS A 145 0.94 0.03 -9.57
C HIS A 145 1.62 -1.20 -8.92
N ASP A 146 2.86 -1.08 -8.45
CA ASP A 146 3.64 -2.16 -7.86
C ASP A 146 3.63 -2.06 -6.33
N HIS A 147 3.24 -3.16 -5.69
CA HIS A 147 3.19 -3.30 -4.24
C HIS A 147 4.59 -3.24 -3.60
N GLU A 148 5.65 -3.71 -4.27
CA GLU A 148 7.01 -3.65 -3.73
C GLU A 148 7.56 -2.22 -3.64
N ASP A 149 7.11 -1.33 -4.54
CA ASP A 149 7.49 0.07 -4.49
C ASP A 149 6.72 0.83 -3.38
N PHE A 150 5.47 0.42 -3.09
CA PHE A 150 4.69 0.97 -1.98
C PHE A 150 5.30 0.68 -0.61
N GLU A 151 5.60 -0.59 -0.34
CA GLU A 151 6.19 -1.02 0.93
C GLU A 151 7.55 -0.35 1.18
N ARG A 152 8.34 -0.16 0.11
CA ARG A 152 9.61 0.58 0.17
C ARG A 152 9.39 2.04 0.57
N ALA A 153 8.41 2.71 -0.04
CA ALA A 153 8.06 4.09 0.28
C ALA A 153 7.60 4.22 1.74
N LEU A 154 6.70 3.34 2.20
CA LEU A 154 6.23 3.32 3.59
C LEU A 154 7.37 3.09 4.59
N GLN A 155 8.21 2.09 4.34
CA GLN A 155 9.34 1.78 5.22
C GLN A 155 10.33 2.93 5.30
N LYS A 156 10.60 3.65 4.20
CA LYS A 156 11.45 4.84 4.25
C LYS A 156 10.82 5.97 5.04
N ILE A 157 9.52 6.25 4.86
CA ILE A 157 8.80 7.24 5.68
C ILE A 157 8.94 6.87 7.16
N GLU A 158 8.76 5.59 7.51
CA GLU A 158 8.89 5.15 8.91
C GLU A 158 10.33 5.15 9.44
N GLN A 159 11.33 4.80 8.61
CA GLN A 159 12.74 4.79 8.98
C GLN A 159 13.35 6.19 9.13
N GLN A 160 12.79 7.18 8.44
CA GLN A 160 13.23 8.56 8.56
C GLN A 160 12.69 9.21 9.84
N LYS A 161 11.55 8.76 10.40
CA LYS A 161 11.00 9.28 11.68
C LYS A 161 12.01 9.35 12.84
N PRO A 162 12.84 8.32 13.13
CA PRO A 162 13.79 8.33 14.24
C PRO A 162 15.07 9.14 14.00
N GLU A 163 15.49 9.35 12.74
CA GLU A 163 16.65 10.20 12.42
C GLU A 163 16.41 11.66 12.86
N PHE A 164 15.14 12.07 13.00
CA PHE A 164 14.75 13.36 13.58
C PHE A 164 14.69 13.37 15.11
N THR A 165 14.29 12.26 15.75
CA THR A 165 14.17 12.17 17.21
C THR A 165 15.53 12.21 17.93
N LEU A 166 16.64 12.04 17.19
CA LEU A 166 18.01 11.95 17.73
C LEU A 166 18.75 13.29 17.87
N THR A 167 18.03 14.41 18.12
CA THR A 167 18.66 15.68 18.54
C THR A 167 18.32 16.14 19.96
N TYR A 168 17.86 15.25 20.86
CA TYR A 168 17.73 15.60 22.29
C TYR A 168 18.80 14.97 23.19
N ARG A 169 19.46 13.88 22.75
CA ARG A 169 20.48 13.18 23.55
C ARG A 169 21.90 13.65 23.32
N SER A 170 22.26 14.07 22.11
CA SER A 170 23.62 14.55 21.80
C SER A 170 23.86 16.00 22.25
N LEU A 171 22.82 16.82 22.35
CA LEU A 171 22.91 18.22 22.79
C LEU A 171 22.90 18.39 24.32
N ARG A 172 22.73 17.29 25.08
CA ARG A 172 22.68 17.28 26.55
C ARG A 172 23.92 16.64 27.20
N SER A 173 24.87 16.16 26.41
CA SER A 173 26.14 15.54 26.82
C SER A 173 27.31 16.39 26.35
#